data_AF-A0A2K8UFU9-F1
#
_entry.id   AF-A0A2K8UFU9-F1
#
_cell.length_a   1.000
_cell.length_b   1.000
_cell.length_c   1.000
_cell.angle_alpha   90.00
_cell.angle_beta   90.00
_cell.angle_gamma   90.00
#
_symmetry.space_group_name_H-M   'P 1'
#
loop_
_entity.id
_entity.type
_entity.pdbx_description
1 polymer ?
#
loop_
_entity_poly.entity_id
_entity_poly.type
_entity_poly.pdbx_seq_one_letter_code
_entity_poly.pdbx_strand_id
1 'polypeptide(L)'
;MGSVVELYEALASAPDERARARLIAAAFERLEERYPHLPDLVTHQQLRETELRLQQEIMQVRADLSLQIEQLRGEQRETELRLRKEIEQLRGEVTTAIERSRNTLLMWLIPLMFAQVGALAALVKLL
;
A
#
# COMPACT_ATOMS: atom_id res chain seq x y z
N MET A 1 -32.88 -14.34 -45.98
CA MET A 1 -32.06 -15.57 -46.11
C MET A 1 -30.68 -15.10 -46.56
N GLY A 2 -29.60 -15.69 -46.03
CA GLY A 2 -28.34 -14.99 -45.77
C GLY A 2 -27.68 -14.28 -46.96
N SER A 3 -27.23 -13.04 -46.77
CA SER A 3 -26.50 -12.26 -47.79
C SER A 3 -25.25 -12.96 -48.32
N VAL A 4 -24.70 -13.90 -47.55
CA VAL A 4 -23.58 -14.77 -47.93
C VAL A 4 -23.99 -15.78 -49.01
N VAL A 5 -25.22 -16.31 -48.95
CA VAL A 5 -25.75 -17.24 -49.96
C VAL A 5 -26.04 -16.50 -51.27
N GLU A 6 -26.59 -15.29 -51.18
CA GLU A 6 -26.81 -14.42 -52.35
C GLU A 6 -25.48 -14.00 -53.02
N LEU A 7 -24.44 -13.68 -52.23
CA LEU A 7 -23.11 -13.40 -52.75
C LEU A 7 -22.47 -14.61 -53.41
N TYR A 8 -22.62 -15.81 -52.82
CA TYR A 8 -22.12 -17.05 -53.39
C TYR A 8 -22.76 -17.35 -54.76
N GLU A 9 -24.09 -17.29 -54.85
CA GLU A 9 -24.83 -17.51 -56.10
C GLU A 9 -24.48 -16.46 -57.16
N ALA A 10 -24.32 -15.19 -56.77
CA ALA A 10 -23.90 -14.12 -57.66
C ALA A 10 -22.46 -14.31 -58.19
N LEU A 11 -21.54 -14.81 -57.36
CA LEU A 11 -20.16 -15.11 -57.77
C LEU A 11 -20.08 -16.37 -58.64
N ALA A 12 -20.89 -17.40 -58.35
CA ALA A 12 -20.96 -18.63 -59.12
C ALA A 12 -21.58 -18.42 -60.51
N SER A 13 -22.53 -17.48 -60.63
CA SER A 13 -23.20 -17.12 -61.88
C SER A 13 -22.46 -16.03 -62.68
N ALA A 14 -21.29 -15.56 -62.21
CA ALA A 14 -20.56 -14.48 -62.86
C ALA A 14 -19.92 -14.95 -64.19
N PRO A 15 -20.15 -14.22 -65.30
CA PRO A 15 -19.74 -14.65 -66.65
C PRO A 15 -18.22 -14.58 -66.90
N ASP A 16 -17.50 -13.71 -66.18
CA ASP A 16 -16.06 -13.51 -66.31
C ASP A 16 -15.40 -13.16 -64.98
N GLU A 17 -14.07 -13.31 -64.93
CA GLU A 17 -13.25 -13.00 -63.74
C GLU A 17 -13.41 -11.53 -63.31
N ARG A 18 -13.67 -10.64 -64.27
CA ARG A 18 -13.86 -9.20 -64.04
C ARG A 18 -15.19 -8.91 -63.36
N ALA A 19 -16.30 -9.54 -63.74
CA ALA A 19 -17.57 -9.44 -63.02
C ALA A 19 -17.44 -10.03 -61.62
N ARG A 20 -16.73 -11.15 -61.47
CA ARG A 20 -16.48 -11.78 -60.17
C ARG A 20 -15.70 -10.85 -59.23
N ALA A 21 -14.64 -10.20 -59.73
CA ALA A 21 -13.88 -9.20 -58.98
C ALA A 21 -14.72 -7.98 -58.55
N ARG A 22 -15.63 -7.50 -59.42
CA ARG A 22 -16.54 -6.38 -59.07
C ARG A 22 -17.53 -6.76 -57.98
N LEU A 23 -18.08 -7.97 -58.02
CA LEU A 23 -18.99 -8.48 -56.99
C LEU A 23 -18.28 -8.61 -55.64
N ILE A 24 -17.04 -9.09 -55.63
CA ILE A 24 -16.19 -9.15 -54.42
C ILE A 24 -15.95 -7.74 -53.87
N ALA A 25 -15.54 -6.79 -54.71
CA ALA A 25 -15.30 -5.40 -54.29
C ALA A 25 -16.56 -4.76 -53.68
N ALA A 26 -17.73 -4.91 -54.33
CA ALA A 26 -19.00 -4.39 -53.82
C ALA A 26 -19.45 -5.07 -52.51
N ALA A 27 -19.06 -6.33 -52.28
CA ALA A 27 -19.32 -7.02 -51.03
C ALA A 27 -18.43 -6.48 -49.89
N PHE A 28 -17.16 -6.19 -50.17
CA PHE A 28 -16.25 -5.56 -49.21
C PHE A 28 -16.66 -4.12 -48.87
N GLU A 29 -17.09 -3.34 -49.86
CA GLU A 29 -17.59 -1.98 -49.64
C GLU A 29 -18.80 -1.94 -48.70
N ARG A 30 -19.76 -2.87 -48.89
CA ARG A 30 -20.89 -3.04 -47.96
C ARG A 30 -20.48 -3.54 -46.58
N LEU A 31 -19.42 -4.35 -46.49
CA LEU A 31 -18.90 -4.85 -45.21
C LEU A 31 -18.25 -3.71 -44.42
N GLU A 32 -17.49 -2.85 -45.09
CA GLU A 32 -16.82 -1.68 -44.52
C GLU A 32 -17.83 -0.62 -44.05
N GLU A 33 -18.89 -0.37 -44.83
CA GLU A 33 -20.02 0.48 -44.39
C GLU A 33 -20.74 -0.09 -43.15
N ARG A 34 -20.88 -1.42 -43.09
CA ARG A 34 -21.58 -2.11 -41.98
C ARG A 34 -20.72 -2.16 -40.71
N TYR A 35 -19.40 -2.24 -40.85
CA TYR A 35 -18.44 -2.32 -39.76
C TYR A 35 -17.25 -1.37 -40.01
N PRO A 36 -17.45 -0.05 -39.81
CA PRO A 36 -16.41 0.95 -40.06
C PRO A 36 -15.14 0.77 -39.21
N HIS A 37 -15.25 0.01 -38.12
CA HIS A 37 -14.18 -0.23 -37.15
C HIS A 37 -13.42 -1.54 -37.38
N LEU A 38 -13.70 -2.28 -38.46
CA LEU A 38 -12.96 -3.49 -38.85
C LEU A 38 -11.43 -3.30 -38.87
N PRO A 39 -10.90 -2.16 -39.37
CA PRO A 39 -9.46 -1.91 -39.36
C PRO A 39 -8.85 -1.74 -37.96
N ASP A 40 -9.65 -1.30 -36.99
CA ASP A 40 -9.22 -1.02 -35.60
C ASP A 40 -9.36 -2.24 -34.67
N LEU A 41 -9.73 -3.40 -35.22
CA LEU A 41 -9.89 -4.61 -34.42
C LEU A 41 -8.55 -5.12 -33.90
N VAL A 42 -8.46 -5.23 -32.58
CA VAL A 42 -7.32 -5.85 -31.91
C VAL A 42 -7.29 -7.34 -32.25
N THR A 43 -6.15 -7.81 -32.74
CA THR A 43 -5.94 -9.22 -33.02
C THR A 43 -5.81 -10.03 -31.72
N HIS A 44 -6.18 -11.31 -31.76
CA HIS A 44 -5.97 -12.22 -30.64
C HIS A 44 -4.51 -12.27 -30.17
N GLN A 45 -3.56 -12.09 -31.10
CA GLN A 45 -2.14 -12.04 -30.77
C GLN A 45 -1.81 -10.79 -29.93
N GLN A 46 -2.27 -9.60 -30.34
CA GLN A 46 -2.07 -8.35 -29.59
C GLN A 46 -2.72 -8.40 -28.20
N LEU A 47 -3.90 -9.03 -28.09
CA LEU A 47 -4.54 -9.24 -26.80
C LEU A 47 -3.68 -10.14 -25.89
N ARG A 48 -3.18 -11.26 -26.41
CA ARG A 48 -2.33 -12.19 -25.66
C ARG A 48 -1.00 -11.56 -25.23
N GLU A 49 -0.38 -10.75 -26.09
CA GLU A 49 0.82 -9.99 -25.76
C GLU A 49 0.55 -8.99 -24.61
N THR A 50 -0.59 -8.30 -24.67
CA THR A 50 -1.01 -7.36 -23.61
C THR A 50 -1.29 -8.09 -22.30
N GLU A 51 -1.98 -9.23 -22.34
CA GLU A 51 -2.24 -10.07 -21.17
C GLU A 51 -0.94 -10.55 -20.51
N LEU A 52 0.03 -11.03 -21.30
CA LEU A 52 1.33 -11.46 -20.80
C LEU A 52 2.09 -10.28 -20.17
N ARG A 53 2.07 -9.11 -20.80
CA ARG A 53 2.70 -7.90 -20.25
C ARG A 53 2.07 -7.49 -18.93
N LEU A 54 0.74 -7.46 -18.86
CA LEU A 54 0.01 -7.15 -17.63
C LEU A 54 0.28 -8.17 -16.52
N GLN A 55 0.37 -9.47 -16.84
CA GLN A 55 0.74 -10.49 -15.87
C GLN A 55 2.15 -10.25 -15.30
N GLN A 56 3.11 -9.86 -16.14
CA GLN A 56 4.46 -9.51 -15.71
C GLN A 56 4.46 -8.25 -14.83
N GLU A 57 3.77 -7.19 -15.24
CA GLU A 57 3.62 -5.95 -14.45
C GLU A 57 2.98 -6.25 -13.09
N ILE A 58 1.94 -7.09 -13.03
CA ILE A 58 1.30 -7.51 -11.77
C ILE A 58 2.28 -8.29 -10.88
N MET A 59 3.06 -9.22 -11.44
CA MET A 59 4.06 -9.96 -10.67
C MET A 59 5.13 -9.04 -10.10
N GLN A 60 5.62 -8.07 -10.91
CA GLN A 60 6.60 -7.09 -10.47
C GLN A 60 6.05 -6.23 -9.34
N VAL A 61 4.85 -5.65 -9.50
CA VAL A 61 4.21 -4.84 -8.46
C VAL A 61 4.00 -5.64 -7.17
N ARG A 62 3.61 -6.92 -7.25
CA ARG A 62 3.47 -7.79 -6.07
C ARG A 62 4.80 -8.03 -5.37
N ALA A 63 5.89 -8.24 -6.12
CA ALA A 63 7.22 -8.41 -5.55
C ALA A 63 7.70 -7.14 -4.84
N ASP A 64 7.54 -5.98 -5.49
CA ASP A 64 7.91 -4.68 -4.96
C ASP A 64 7.12 -4.35 -3.68
N LEU A 65 5.81 -4.58 -3.68
CA LEU A 65 4.97 -4.41 -2.49
C LEU A 65 5.38 -5.34 -1.36
N SER A 66 5.74 -6.59 -1.65
CA SER A 66 6.20 -7.54 -0.63
C SER A 66 7.49 -7.07 0.03
N LEU A 67 8.43 -6.53 -0.76
CA LEU A 67 9.68 -5.97 -0.25
C LEU A 67 9.41 -4.74 0.63
N GLN A 68 8.56 -3.82 0.18
CA GLN A 68 8.21 -2.62 0.95
C GLN A 68 7.53 -2.98 2.28
N ILE A 69 6.65 -3.99 2.28
CA ILE A 69 6.00 -4.46 3.52
C ILE A 69 7.04 -5.02 4.51
N GLU A 70 8.01 -5.81 4.05
CA GLU A 70 9.06 -6.34 4.93
C GLU A 70 9.98 -5.23 5.45
N GLN A 71 10.31 -4.23 4.63
CA GLN A 71 11.06 -3.06 5.06
C GLN A 71 10.31 -2.28 6.15
N LEU A 72 9.04 -1.96 5.94
CA LEU A 72 8.20 -1.27 6.92
C LEU A 72 8.05 -2.07 8.23
N ARG A 73 7.93 -3.40 8.15
CA ARG A 73 7.94 -4.28 9.34
C ARG A 73 9.27 -4.21 10.09
N GLY A 74 10.39 -4.12 9.37
CA GLY A 74 11.72 -3.93 9.95
C GLY A 74 11.82 -2.61 10.70
N GLU A 75 11.46 -1.51 10.04
CA GLU A 75 11.45 -0.16 10.63
C GLU A 75 10.51 -0.07 11.85
N GLN A 76 9.32 -0.68 11.77
CA GLN A 76 8.40 -0.75 12.89
C GLN A 76 9.03 -1.49 14.10
N ARG A 77 9.69 -2.63 13.88
CA ARG A 77 10.36 -3.36 14.97
C ARG A 77 11.50 -2.57 15.58
N GLU A 78 12.29 -1.88 14.75
CA GLU A 78 13.39 -1.05 15.23
C GLU A 78 12.89 0.12 16.08
N THR A 79 11.86 0.82 15.61
CA THR A 79 11.22 1.91 16.35
C THR A 79 10.60 1.44 17.66
N GLU A 80 9.90 0.29 17.67
CA GLU A 80 9.37 -0.31 18.90
C GLU A 80 10.48 -0.64 19.90
N LEU A 81 11.61 -1.21 19.45
CA LEU A 81 12.75 -1.51 20.32
C LEU A 81 13.40 -0.24 20.87
N ARG A 82 13.54 0.81 20.05
CA ARG A 82 14.06 2.11 20.48
C ARG A 82 13.16 2.72 21.56
N LEU A 83 11.85 2.77 21.31
CA LEU A 83 10.88 3.31 22.27
C LEU A 83 10.88 2.51 23.58
N ARG A 84 10.99 1.18 23.52
CA ARG A 84 11.11 0.36 24.74
C ARG A 84 12.34 0.71 25.56
N LYS A 85 13.49 0.94 24.91
CA LYS A 85 14.72 1.37 25.60
C LYS A 85 14.56 2.75 26.22
N GLU A 86 13.98 3.70 25.49
CA GLU A 86 13.73 5.06 25.99
C GLU A 86 12.78 5.05 27.20
N ILE A 87 11.71 4.24 27.15
CA ILE A 87 10.80 4.07 28.29
C ILE A 87 11.52 3.48 29.51
N GLU A 88 12.35 2.46 29.31
CA GLU A 88 13.09 1.84 30.42
C GLU A 88 14.10 2.82 31.04
N GLN A 89 14.80 3.59 30.19
CA GLN A 89 15.70 4.63 30.64
C GLN A 89 14.95 5.71 31.45
N LEU A 90 13.83 6.23 30.93
CA LEU A 90 13.02 7.22 31.62
C LEU A 90 12.47 6.69 32.95
N ARG A 91 12.08 5.41 33.03
CA ARG A 91 11.67 4.78 34.29
C ARG A 91 12.81 4.76 35.31
N GLY A 92 14.03 4.43 34.89
CA GLY A 92 15.22 4.50 35.75
C GLY A 92 15.50 5.93 36.23
N GLU A 93 15.48 6.90 35.32
CA GLU A 93 15.68 8.32 35.63
C GLU A 93 14.64 8.83 36.64
N VAL A 94 13.36 8.53 36.43
CA VAL A 94 12.28 8.89 37.37
C VAL A 94 12.48 8.24 38.73
N THR A 95 12.84 6.95 38.77
CA THR A 95 13.07 6.24 40.04
C THR A 95 14.20 6.87 40.83
N THR A 96 15.34 7.15 40.18
CA THR A 96 16.47 7.81 40.83
C THR A 96 16.15 9.24 41.26
N ALA A 97 15.36 9.98 40.49
CA ALA A 97 14.91 11.33 40.85
C ALA A 97 14.01 11.30 42.11
N ILE A 98 13.11 10.32 42.21
CA ILE A 98 12.26 10.11 43.40
C ILE A 98 13.12 9.78 44.62
N GLU A 99 14.09 8.87 44.49
CA GLU A 99 15.00 8.51 45.58
C GLU A 99 15.82 9.70 46.07
N ARG A 100 16.36 10.51 45.14
CA ARG A 100 17.08 11.75 45.49
C ARG A 100 16.16 12.71 46.23
N SER A 101 14.96 12.96 45.72
CA SER A 101 13.98 13.84 46.36
C SER A 101 13.63 13.36 47.77
N ARG A 102 13.35 12.05 47.94
CA ARG A 102 13.09 11.44 49.25
C ARG A 102 14.28 11.62 50.21
N ASN A 103 15.50 11.36 49.75
CA ASN A 103 16.69 11.53 50.59
C ASN A 103 16.91 12.99 50.98
N THR A 104 16.72 13.93 50.06
CA THR A 104 16.77 15.37 50.36
C THR A 104 15.72 15.76 51.38
N LEU A 105 14.48 15.28 51.24
CA LEU A 105 13.42 15.53 52.22
C LEU A 105 13.77 14.97 53.60
N LEU A 106 14.26 13.73 53.68
CA LEU A 106 14.67 13.12 54.95
C LEU A 106 15.82 13.89 55.62
N MET A 107 16.80 14.35 54.84
CA MET A 107 17.93 15.15 55.32
C MET A 107 17.48 16.43 56.03
N TRP A 108 16.39 17.06 55.56
CA TRP A 108 15.83 18.27 56.19
C TRP A 108 14.80 17.98 57.29
N LEU A 109 13.97 16.93 57.11
CA LEU A 109 12.92 16.58 58.07
C LEU A 109 13.52 16.10 59.40
N ILE A 110 14.58 15.30 59.38
CA ILE A 110 15.15 14.70 60.60
C ILE A 110 15.65 15.77 61.58
N PRO A 111 16.54 16.72 61.20
CA PRO A 111 16.98 17.79 62.11
C PRO A 111 15.82 18.68 62.59
N LEU A 112 14.85 18.95 61.71
CA LEU A 112 13.67 19.74 62.06
C LEU A 112 12.84 19.08 63.17
N MET A 113 12.61 17.77 63.07
CA MET A 113 11.92 17.00 64.11
C MET A 113 12.66 17.05 65.45
N PHE A 114 13.99 16.92 65.43
CA PHE A 114 14.80 17.04 66.66
C PHE A 114 14.71 18.44 67.27
N ALA A 115 14.74 19.49 66.45
CA ALA A 115 14.57 20.86 66.92
C ALA A 115 13.20 21.08 67.56
N GLN A 116 12.12 20.54 66.97
CA GLN A 116 10.77 20.60 67.53
C GLN A 116 10.66 19.89 68.89
N VAL A 117 11.24 18.69 69.03
CA VAL A 117 11.25 17.95 70.31
C VAL A 117 12.04 18.74 71.37
N GLY A 118 13.18 19.30 71.00
CA GLY A 118 13.98 20.14 71.90
C GLY A 118 13.22 21.38 72.38
N ALA A 119 12.50 22.06 71.48
CA ALA A 119 11.67 23.22 71.81
C ALA A 119 10.53 22.85 72.77
N LEU A 120 9.83 21.73 72.55
CA LEU A 120 8.78 21.24 73.44
C LEU A 120 9.34 20.89 74.84
N ALA A 121 10.49 20.23 74.93
CA ALA A 121 11.12 19.90 76.20
C ALA A 121 11.51 21.15 77.00
N ALA A 122 12.02 22.19 76.33
CA ALA A 122 12.33 23.47 76.96
C ALA A 122 11.08 24.18 77.50
N LEU A 123 9.97 24.15 76.75
CA LEU A 123 8.68 24.70 77.19
C LEU A 123 8.13 23.99 78.42
N VAL A 124 8.15 22.66 78.46
CA VAL A 124 7.69 21.87 79.63
C VAL A 124 8.53 22.17 80.87
N LYS A 125 9.83 22.39 80.73
CA LYS A 125 10.71 22.75 81.86
C LYS A 125 10.46 24.16 82.40
N LEU A 126 9.84 25.04 81.61
CA LEU A 126 9.58 26.43 81.98
C LEU A 126 8.22 26.64 82.67
N LEU A 127 7.29 25.67 82.53
CA LEU A 127 6.03 25.59 83.29
C LEU A 127 6.25 24.94 84.67
#